data_AF-A0A7H4MJK3-F1
#
_entry.id   AF-A0A7H4MJK3-F1
#
_cell.length_a   1.000
_cell.length_b   1.000
_cell.length_c   1.000
_cell.angle_alpha   90.00
_cell.angle_beta   90.00
_cell.angle_gamma   90.00
#
_symmetry.space_group_name_H-M   'P 1'
#
loop_
_entity.id
_entity.type
_entity.pdbx_description
1 polymer ?
#
loop_
_entity_poly.entity_id
_entity_poly.type
_entity_poly.pdbx_seq_one_letter_code
_entity_poly.pdbx_strand_id
1 'polypeptide(L)'
;MEAVGRLRRGCRDGQRLSCPLAGSLFIAEILFGTLMLASLGPVVISAVIALLLTQFLNGGAAPLYHVVLQQNLSALHYGLMLATGLLAGLCGPLFIWLMDYSHRGFVKLKLTPPWQLALGGLIVGGLSLITPAVWGNGYSVVQSYLQMPPSGVLLAGVFLCKLLAVLASSGSGAPGGVFTPTLFVGLAMGMLFASVSGLWLPGNEEMAMMIGLTGMAAFLAATTHAPIMSTLMICEMTGQYALLPGLLITCVVASVLSRTLRRDSIYRHHVAEHV
;
A
#
# COMPACT_ATOMS: atom_id res chain seq x y z
N MET A 1 -35.58 5.15 8.39
CA MET A 1 -34.72 4.70 9.50
C MET A 1 -33.83 3.51 9.15
N GLU A 2 -34.19 2.62 8.20
CA GLU A 2 -33.30 1.54 7.74
C GLU A 2 -32.04 1.99 6.97
N ALA A 3 -32.10 3.12 6.24
CA ALA A 3 -30.93 3.67 5.54
C ALA A 3 -29.83 4.16 6.50
N VAL A 4 -30.21 4.72 7.66
CA VAL A 4 -29.28 5.12 8.72
C VAL A 4 -28.69 3.90 9.45
N GLY A 5 -29.47 2.82 9.56
CA GLY A 5 -28.99 1.54 10.09
C GLY A 5 -27.98 0.82 9.17
N ARG A 6 -28.14 0.94 7.84
CA ARG A 6 -27.16 0.45 6.86
C ARG A 6 -25.91 1.34 6.80
N LEU A 7 -26.05 2.65 6.98
CA LEU A 7 -24.91 3.57 7.18
C LEU A 7 -24.13 3.25 8.46
N ARG A 8 -24.80 2.92 9.58
CA ARG A 8 -24.13 2.51 10.82
C ARG A 8 -23.38 1.17 10.71
N ARG A 9 -23.88 0.21 9.93
CA ARG A 9 -23.15 -1.06 9.68
C ARG A 9 -22.02 -0.90 8.67
N GLY A 10 -22.20 -0.08 7.63
CA GLY A 10 -21.11 0.30 6.72
C GLY A 10 -20.01 1.13 7.38
N CYS A 11 -20.31 1.86 8.47
CA CYS A 11 -19.33 2.57 9.30
C CYS A 11 -18.53 1.68 10.26
N ARG A 12 -18.98 0.46 10.60
CA ARG A 12 -18.21 -0.45 11.47
C ARG A 12 -17.08 -1.15 10.72
N ASP A 13 -17.28 -1.47 9.45
CA ASP A 13 -16.31 -2.22 8.63
C ASP A 13 -15.71 -1.39 7.47
N GLY A 14 -16.07 -0.10 7.39
CA GLY A 14 -15.61 0.81 6.35
C GLY A 14 -14.25 1.41 6.69
N GLN A 15 -13.17 0.67 6.39
CA GLN A 15 -11.82 1.23 6.31
C GLN A 15 -11.77 2.33 5.25
N ARG A 16 -12.09 3.56 5.67
CA ARG A 16 -11.83 4.77 4.91
C ARG A 16 -10.49 5.29 5.38
N LEU A 17 -9.59 5.59 4.44
CA LEU A 17 -8.29 6.18 4.72
C LEU A 17 -8.52 7.52 5.42
N SER A 18 -8.40 7.55 6.75
CA SER A 18 -8.53 8.76 7.57
C SER A 18 -7.28 9.64 7.44
N CYS A 19 -6.87 9.93 6.20
CA CYS A 19 -5.60 10.55 5.85
C CYS A 19 -5.88 11.75 4.92
N PRO A 20 -6.32 12.90 5.48
CA PRO A 20 -6.78 14.02 4.68
C PRO A 20 -5.67 14.68 3.85
N LEU A 21 -4.45 14.78 4.39
CA LEU A 21 -3.32 15.37 3.66
C LEU A 21 -2.92 14.46 2.51
N ALA A 22 -2.76 13.16 2.77
CA ALA A 22 -2.45 12.19 1.74
C ALA A 22 -3.52 12.11 0.65
N GLY A 23 -4.80 12.14 1.04
CA GLY A 23 -5.92 12.15 0.09
C GLY A 23 -5.92 13.40 -0.81
N SER A 24 -5.61 14.56 -0.25
CA SER A 24 -5.51 15.79 -1.04
C SER A 24 -4.34 15.77 -2.02
N LEU A 25 -3.20 15.22 -1.60
CA LEU A 25 -2.02 15.09 -2.44
C LEU A 25 -2.15 13.97 -3.47
N PHE A 26 -2.93 12.93 -3.19
CA PHE A 26 -3.29 11.93 -4.20
C PHE A 26 -3.97 12.59 -5.40
N ILE A 27 -4.94 13.47 -5.14
CA ILE A 27 -5.61 14.23 -6.21
C ILE A 27 -4.61 15.17 -6.90
N ALA A 28 -3.80 15.92 -6.16
CA ALA A 28 -2.86 16.87 -6.75
C ALA A 28 -1.73 16.21 -7.57
N GLU A 29 -1.11 15.16 -7.04
CA GLU A 29 0.10 14.54 -7.59
C GLU A 29 -0.22 13.49 -8.67
N ILE A 30 -1.31 12.74 -8.52
CA ILE A 30 -1.68 11.67 -9.47
C ILE A 30 -2.73 12.15 -10.46
N LEU A 31 -3.83 12.77 -10.01
CA LEU A 31 -4.95 13.12 -10.90
C LEU A 31 -4.62 14.36 -11.73
N PHE A 32 -4.10 15.42 -11.12
CA PHE A 32 -3.73 16.64 -11.84
C PHE A 32 -2.32 16.58 -12.42
N GLY A 33 -1.43 15.75 -11.88
CA GLY A 33 -0.04 15.63 -12.35
C GLY A 33 0.82 16.89 -12.17
N THR A 34 0.24 17.95 -11.59
CA THR A 34 0.91 19.21 -11.27
C THR A 34 0.46 19.65 -9.88
N LEU A 35 1.41 20.01 -9.03
CA LEU A 35 1.15 20.64 -7.73
C LEU A 35 0.68 22.09 -7.96
N MET A 36 -0.57 22.26 -8.39
CA MET A 36 -1.19 23.58 -8.37
C MET A 36 -1.58 23.92 -6.94
N LEU A 37 -0.79 24.78 -6.27
CA LEU A 37 -1.09 25.27 -4.92
C LEU A 37 -2.50 25.88 -4.85
N ALA A 38 -2.99 26.46 -5.96
CA ALA A 38 -4.31 27.05 -6.07
C ALA A 38 -5.46 26.03 -5.86
N SER A 39 -5.28 24.77 -6.26
CA SER A 39 -6.28 23.70 -6.03
C SER A 39 -6.09 22.96 -4.71
N LEU A 40 -4.91 23.09 -4.08
CA LEU A 40 -4.58 22.35 -2.85
C LEU A 40 -5.39 22.84 -1.65
N GLY A 41 -5.58 24.16 -1.52
CA GLY A 41 -6.34 24.76 -0.41
C GLY A 41 -7.75 24.19 -0.25
N PRO A 42 -8.63 24.27 -1.27
CA PRO A 42 -9.99 23.73 -1.19
C PRO A 42 -10.05 22.22 -0.94
N VAL A 43 -9.15 21.44 -1.56
CA VAL A 43 -9.12 19.98 -1.40
C VAL A 43 -8.70 19.58 0.02
N VAL A 44 -7.70 20.25 0.59
CA VAL A 44 -7.28 20.04 1.99
C VAL A 44 -8.42 20.38 2.95
N ILE A 45 -9.11 21.51 2.74
CA ILE A 45 -10.24 21.93 3.59
C ILE A 45 -11.35 20.87 3.54
N SER A 46 -11.75 20.40 2.37
CA SER A 46 -12.74 19.32 2.23
C SER A 46 -12.30 18.04 2.92
N ALA A 47 -11.03 17.65 2.77
CA ALA A 47 -10.50 16.44 3.38
C ALA A 47 -10.48 16.53 4.92
N VAL A 48 -10.09 17.68 5.47
CA VAL A 48 -10.10 17.94 6.92
C VAL A 48 -11.52 17.94 7.46
N ILE A 49 -12.49 18.57 6.79
CA ILE A 49 -13.90 18.54 7.19
C ILE A 49 -14.43 17.10 7.21
N ALA A 50 -14.11 16.31 6.18
CA ALA A 50 -14.49 14.90 6.11
C ALA A 50 -13.86 14.06 7.24
N LEU A 51 -12.60 14.33 7.58
CA LEU A 51 -11.91 13.69 8.71
C LEU A 51 -12.59 14.05 10.04
N LEU A 52 -12.82 15.33 10.31
CA LEU A 52 -13.44 15.80 11.56
C LEU A 52 -14.84 15.24 11.74
N LEU A 53 -15.65 15.19 10.67
CA LEU A 53 -16.95 14.53 10.68
C LEU A 53 -16.83 13.04 11.00
N THR A 54 -15.84 12.37 10.41
CA THR A 54 -15.61 10.93 10.65
C THR A 54 -15.18 10.67 12.09
N GLN A 55 -14.30 11.49 12.66
CA GLN A 55 -13.88 11.38 14.06
C GLN A 55 -15.03 11.68 15.02
N PHE A 56 -15.84 12.69 14.72
CA PHE A 56 -17.03 13.03 15.50
C PHE A 56 -18.04 11.88 15.52
N LEU A 57 -18.26 11.21 14.38
CA LEU A 57 -19.16 10.07 14.27
C LEU A 57 -18.61 8.79 14.91
N ASN A 58 -17.28 8.58 14.86
CA ASN A 58 -16.63 7.35 15.31
C ASN A 58 -16.06 7.44 16.74
N GLY A 59 -16.12 8.60 17.39
CA GLY A 59 -15.77 8.77 18.80
C GLY A 59 -14.27 8.76 19.12
N GLY A 60 -13.40 9.06 18.14
CA GLY A 60 -11.96 9.13 18.38
C GLY A 60 -11.09 9.33 17.14
N ALA A 61 -9.84 9.70 17.37
CA ALA A 61 -8.80 9.99 16.36
C ALA A 61 -7.67 8.96 16.40
N ALA A 62 -8.01 7.67 16.38
CA ALA A 62 -6.99 6.61 16.33
C ALA A 62 -6.38 6.53 14.92
N PRO A 63 -5.05 6.38 14.81
CA PRO A 63 -4.41 6.10 13.53
C PRO A 63 -4.89 4.74 13.00
N LEU A 64 -4.82 4.57 11.68
CA LEU A 64 -5.30 3.37 11.02
C LEU A 64 -4.42 2.15 11.35
N TYR A 65 -3.10 2.34 11.47
CA TYR A 65 -2.20 1.33 11.99
C TYR A 65 -1.61 1.78 13.33
N HIS A 66 -1.72 0.93 14.34
CA HIS A 66 -1.07 1.19 15.61
C HIS A 66 0.35 0.63 15.58
N VAL A 67 1.34 1.53 15.58
CA VAL A 67 2.77 1.19 15.59
C VAL A 67 3.46 1.90 16.76
N VAL A 68 4.28 1.18 17.51
CA VAL A 68 5.11 1.73 18.59
C VAL A 68 6.57 1.57 18.21
N LEU A 69 7.25 2.68 17.94
CA LEU A 69 8.69 2.74 17.66
C LEU A 69 9.37 3.61 18.72
N GLN A 70 10.51 3.15 19.25
CA GLN A 70 11.44 3.91 20.07
C GLN A 70 12.37 4.74 19.17
N GLN A 71 12.50 6.03 19.47
CA GLN A 71 13.04 6.99 18.52
C GLN A 71 14.55 7.21 18.64
N ASN A 72 15.35 6.20 18.28
CA ASN A 72 16.81 6.35 18.14
C ASN A 72 17.26 6.11 16.68
N LEU A 73 16.98 7.08 15.81
CA LEU A 73 17.42 7.03 14.41
C LEU A 73 18.93 7.27 14.32
N SER A 74 19.65 6.27 13.82
CA SER A 74 21.08 6.37 13.49
C SER A 74 21.30 6.44 11.98
N ALA A 75 22.51 6.80 11.55
CA ALA A 75 22.88 6.83 10.13
C ALA A 75 22.65 5.48 9.42
N LEU A 76 22.77 4.37 10.16
CA LEU A 76 22.51 3.03 9.66
C LEU A 76 21.05 2.83 9.24
N HIS A 77 20.11 3.35 10.04
CA HIS A 77 18.67 3.25 9.74
C HIS A 77 18.36 3.98 8.43
N TYR A 78 18.87 5.21 8.26
CA TYR A 78 18.72 5.94 7.00
C TYR A 78 19.33 5.21 5.80
N GLY A 79 20.49 4.55 5.98
CA GLY A 79 21.10 3.71 4.95
C GLY A 79 20.22 2.53 4.53
N LEU A 80 19.63 1.82 5.50
CA LEU A 80 18.71 0.71 5.24
C LEU A 80 17.39 1.19 4.61
N MET A 81 16.87 2.34 5.03
CA MET A 81 15.70 2.96 4.40
C MET A 81 15.97 3.24 2.92
N LEU A 82 17.09 3.89 2.59
CA LEU A 82 17.50 4.15 1.22
C LEU A 82 17.66 2.86 0.39
N ALA A 83 18.31 1.83 0.95
CA ALA A 83 18.44 0.53 0.30
C ALA A 83 17.07 -0.09 -0.01
N THR A 84 16.12 0.03 0.93
CA THR A 84 14.73 -0.41 0.74
C THR A 84 14.05 0.38 -0.39
N GLY A 85 14.34 1.67 -0.53
CA GLY A 85 13.86 2.50 -1.64
C GLY A 85 14.38 2.05 -3.00
N LEU A 86 15.66 1.70 -3.09
CA LEU A 86 16.24 1.15 -4.32
C LEU A 86 15.57 -0.19 -4.69
N LEU A 87 15.41 -1.09 -3.71
CA LEU A 87 14.71 -2.36 -3.92
C LEU A 87 13.26 -2.13 -4.35
N ALA A 88 12.54 -1.22 -3.70
CA ALA A 88 11.18 -0.86 -4.06
C ALA A 88 11.08 -0.27 -5.47
N GLY A 89 12.04 0.57 -5.86
CA GLY A 89 12.10 1.17 -7.19
C GLY A 89 12.35 0.15 -8.31
N LEU A 90 13.04 -0.96 -8.03
CA LEU A 90 13.22 -2.08 -8.96
C LEU A 90 12.00 -3.02 -8.99
N CYS A 91 11.48 -3.37 -7.82
CA CYS A 91 10.36 -4.30 -7.68
C CYS A 91 9.01 -3.69 -8.09
N GLY A 92 8.85 -2.36 -7.99
CA GLY A 92 7.63 -1.65 -8.37
C GLY A 92 7.24 -1.89 -9.83
N PRO A 93 8.08 -1.56 -10.83
CA PRO A 93 7.82 -1.85 -12.24
C PRO A 93 7.53 -3.33 -12.53
N LEU A 94 8.25 -4.23 -11.85
CA LEU A 94 8.04 -5.67 -11.98
C LEU A 94 6.64 -6.07 -11.51
N PHE A 95 6.15 -5.50 -10.41
CA PHE A 95 4.80 -5.75 -9.91
C PHE A 95 3.72 -5.25 -10.88
N ILE A 96 3.88 -4.06 -11.46
CA ILE A 96 2.96 -3.56 -12.49
C ILE A 96 2.96 -4.49 -13.70
N TRP A 97 4.15 -4.94 -14.13
CA TRP A 97 4.26 -5.87 -15.26
C TRP A 97 3.59 -7.23 -14.99
N LEU A 98 3.74 -7.76 -13.78
CA LEU A 98 3.08 -8.97 -13.32
C LEU A 98 1.54 -8.84 -13.36
N MET A 99 1.02 -7.68 -12.94
CA MET A 99 -0.41 -7.38 -12.97
C MET A 99 -0.96 -7.35 -14.40
N ASP A 100 -0.27 -6.66 -15.31
CA ASP A 100 -0.63 -6.62 -16.73
C ASP A 100 -0.57 -8.01 -17.37
N TYR A 101 0.47 -8.79 -17.04
CA TYR A 101 0.65 -10.14 -17.52
C TYR A 101 -0.50 -11.05 -17.06
N SER A 102 -0.89 -10.95 -15.79
CA SER A 102 -2.02 -11.69 -15.24
C SER A 102 -3.31 -11.32 -15.96
N HIS A 103 -3.60 -10.02 -16.12
CA HIS A 103 -4.77 -9.56 -16.85
C HIS A 103 -4.83 -10.10 -18.29
N ARG A 104 -3.72 -10.02 -19.03
CA ARG A 104 -3.62 -10.60 -20.38
C ARG A 104 -3.85 -12.12 -20.37
N GLY A 105 -3.41 -12.83 -19.33
CA GLY A 105 -3.68 -14.26 -19.15
C GLY A 105 -5.18 -14.56 -19.02
N PHE A 106 -5.89 -13.79 -18.19
CA PHE A 106 -7.35 -13.93 -18.03
C PHE A 106 -8.14 -13.55 -19.27
N VAL A 107 -7.71 -12.52 -20.01
CA VAL A 107 -8.33 -12.14 -21.28
C VAL A 107 -8.11 -13.21 -22.36
N LYS A 108 -6.93 -13.84 -22.41
CA LYS A 108 -6.62 -14.93 -23.36
C LYS A 108 -7.50 -16.17 -23.16
N LEU A 109 -8.00 -16.40 -21.94
CA LEU A 109 -8.92 -17.51 -21.66
C LEU A 109 -10.30 -17.35 -22.35
N LYS A 110 -10.62 -16.15 -22.89
CA LYS A 110 -11.87 -15.85 -23.62
C LYS A 110 -13.15 -16.25 -22.85
N LEU A 111 -13.08 -16.26 -21.52
CA LEU A 111 -14.22 -16.53 -20.65
C LEU A 111 -15.15 -15.31 -20.60
N THR A 112 -16.43 -15.52 -20.37
CA THR A 112 -17.36 -14.41 -20.11
C THR A 112 -17.06 -13.77 -18.75
N PRO A 113 -17.37 -12.47 -18.55
CA PRO A 113 -16.99 -11.75 -17.33
C PRO A 113 -17.37 -12.46 -16.01
N PRO A 114 -18.57 -13.07 -15.85
CA PRO A 114 -18.90 -13.79 -14.62
C PRO A 114 -17.99 -15.00 -14.34
N TRP A 115 -17.58 -15.72 -15.38
CA TRP A 115 -16.72 -16.89 -15.27
C TRP A 115 -15.26 -16.51 -15.03
N GLN A 116 -14.80 -15.38 -15.55
CA GLN A 116 -13.48 -14.83 -15.22
C GLN A 116 -13.39 -14.50 -13.72
N LEU A 117 -14.39 -13.80 -13.20
CA LEU A 117 -14.48 -13.46 -11.77
C LEU A 117 -14.59 -14.70 -10.89
N ALA A 118 -15.39 -15.69 -11.31
CA ALA A 118 -15.50 -16.96 -10.59
C ALA A 118 -14.16 -17.71 -10.53
N LEU A 119 -13.39 -17.73 -11.63
CA LEU A 119 -12.06 -18.34 -11.65
C LEU A 119 -11.07 -17.60 -10.75
N GLY A 120 -11.05 -16.26 -10.81
CA GLY A 120 -10.24 -15.44 -9.91
C GLY A 120 -10.57 -15.69 -8.44
N GLY A 121 -11.86 -15.70 -8.10
CA GLY A 121 -12.37 -16.01 -6.77
C GLY A 121 -12.05 -17.45 -6.32
N LEU A 122 -12.09 -18.42 -7.22
CA LEU A 122 -11.73 -19.82 -6.94
C LEU A 122 -10.24 -19.95 -6.59
N ILE A 123 -9.36 -19.27 -7.34
CA ILE A 123 -7.93 -19.25 -7.06
C ILE A 123 -7.65 -18.61 -5.70
N VAL A 124 -8.24 -17.43 -5.43
CA VAL A 124 -8.09 -16.74 -4.15
C VAL A 124 -8.64 -17.59 -2.99
N GLY A 125 -9.81 -18.22 -3.19
CA GLY A 125 -10.43 -19.11 -2.22
C GLY A 125 -9.55 -20.33 -1.91
N GLY A 126 -9.02 -20.99 -2.93
CA GLY A 126 -8.09 -22.12 -2.78
C GLY A 126 -6.81 -21.74 -2.03
N LEU A 127 -6.21 -20.59 -2.36
CA LEU A 127 -5.05 -20.08 -1.64
C LEU A 127 -5.38 -19.74 -0.17
N SER A 128 -6.59 -19.27 0.09
CA SER A 128 -7.04 -18.92 1.45
C SER A 128 -7.23 -20.13 2.35
N LEU A 129 -7.50 -21.32 1.79
CA LEU A 129 -7.55 -22.58 2.55
C LEU A 129 -6.17 -22.99 3.08
N ILE A 130 -5.11 -22.70 2.32
CA ILE A 130 -3.73 -23.01 2.70
C ILE A 130 -3.19 -21.93 3.64
N THR A 131 -3.48 -20.66 3.35
CA THR A 131 -2.96 -19.51 4.11
C THR A 131 -4.08 -18.51 4.37
N PRO A 132 -4.72 -18.56 5.56
CA PRO A 132 -5.83 -17.66 5.90
C PRO A 132 -5.47 -16.17 5.83
N ALA A 133 -4.19 -15.80 5.96
CA ALA A 133 -3.75 -14.41 5.81
C ALA A 133 -3.91 -13.84 4.38
N VAL A 134 -4.24 -14.68 3.39
CA VAL A 134 -4.40 -14.26 1.99
C VAL A 134 -5.73 -13.57 1.73
N TRP A 135 -6.80 -13.90 2.47
CA TRP A 135 -8.12 -13.34 2.22
C TRP A 135 -8.26 -11.86 2.61
N GLY A 136 -9.27 -11.20 2.03
CA GLY A 136 -9.60 -9.80 2.30
C GLY A 136 -8.58 -8.80 1.76
N ASN A 137 -8.73 -7.53 2.15
CA ASN A 137 -7.91 -6.42 1.64
C ASN A 137 -6.50 -6.37 2.24
N GLY A 138 -6.18 -7.22 3.21
CA GLY A 138 -4.86 -7.35 3.81
C GLY A 138 -4.52 -6.37 4.94
N TYR A 139 -5.40 -5.42 5.27
CA TYR A 139 -5.23 -4.54 6.43
C TYR A 139 -4.92 -5.28 7.73
N SER A 140 -5.68 -6.32 8.07
CA SER A 140 -5.50 -7.06 9.32
C SER A 140 -4.12 -7.72 9.42
N VAL A 141 -3.58 -8.12 8.28
CA VAL A 141 -2.24 -8.73 8.17
C VAL A 141 -1.15 -7.68 8.25
N VAL A 142 -1.34 -6.52 7.63
CA VAL A 142 -0.42 -5.39 7.79
C VAL A 142 -0.37 -4.96 9.26
N GLN A 143 -1.52 -4.81 9.91
CA GLN A 143 -1.61 -4.45 11.32
C GLN A 143 -0.95 -5.49 12.22
N SER A 144 -1.17 -6.79 11.99
CA SER A 144 -0.56 -7.83 12.82
C SER A 144 0.96 -7.88 12.66
N TYR A 145 1.48 -7.70 11.45
CA TYR A 145 2.92 -7.70 11.19
C TYR A 145 3.62 -6.45 11.72
N LEU A 146 2.93 -5.32 11.75
CA LEU A 146 3.41 -4.08 12.36
C LEU A 146 3.36 -4.09 13.90
N GLN A 147 2.74 -5.09 14.52
CA GLN A 147 2.75 -5.30 15.97
C GLN A 147 3.69 -6.43 16.38
N MET A 148 3.69 -7.51 15.61
CA MET A 148 4.53 -8.68 15.86
C MET A 148 5.05 -9.21 14.51
N PRO A 149 6.28 -8.82 14.12
CA PRO A 149 6.87 -9.26 12.87
C PRO A 149 6.96 -10.80 12.82
N PRO A 150 6.40 -11.45 11.78
CA PRO A 150 6.50 -12.90 11.63
C PRO A 150 7.93 -13.31 11.26
N SER A 151 8.25 -14.60 11.39
CA SER A 151 9.52 -15.15 10.90
C SER A 151 9.65 -14.95 9.38
N GLY A 152 10.88 -14.72 8.91
CA GLY A 152 11.14 -14.44 7.48
C GLY A 152 10.64 -15.53 6.53
N VAL A 153 10.67 -16.80 6.94
CA VAL A 153 10.16 -17.94 6.15
C VAL A 153 8.63 -17.89 6.03
N LEU A 154 7.92 -17.64 7.15
CA LEU A 154 6.47 -17.52 7.14
C LEU A 154 6.05 -16.31 6.31
N LEU A 155 6.74 -15.17 6.49
CA LEU A 155 6.51 -13.96 5.72
C LEU A 155 6.67 -14.21 4.22
N ALA A 156 7.73 -14.91 3.79
CA ALA A 156 7.96 -15.23 2.40
C ALA A 156 6.84 -16.11 1.83
N GLY A 157 6.38 -17.12 2.58
CA GLY A 157 5.27 -17.97 2.18
C GLY A 157 3.96 -17.19 2.00
N VAL A 158 3.61 -16.34 2.98
CA VAL A 158 2.40 -15.50 2.91
C VAL A 158 2.52 -14.46 1.79
N PHE A 159 3.70 -13.86 1.61
CA PHE A 159 3.97 -12.90 0.54
C PHE A 159 3.71 -13.50 -0.83
N LEU A 160 4.25 -14.68 -1.11
CA LEU A 160 4.05 -15.37 -2.39
C LEU A 160 2.59 -15.72 -2.61
N CYS A 161 1.91 -16.31 -1.62
CA CYS A 161 0.50 -16.66 -1.74
C CYS A 161 -0.38 -15.43 -1.97
N LYS A 162 -0.10 -14.33 -1.26
CA LYS A 162 -0.85 -13.09 -1.39
C LYS A 162 -0.58 -12.38 -2.70
N LEU A 163 0.66 -12.39 -3.18
CA LEU A 163 1.00 -11.88 -4.50
C LEU A 163 0.21 -12.63 -5.57
N LEU A 164 0.18 -13.96 -5.54
CA LEU A 164 -0.62 -14.76 -6.46
C LEU A 164 -2.13 -14.45 -6.37
N ALA A 165 -2.66 -14.28 -5.16
CA ALA A 165 -4.06 -13.92 -4.97
C ALA A 165 -4.40 -12.53 -5.52
N VAL A 166 -3.52 -11.55 -5.33
CA VAL A 166 -3.68 -10.19 -5.88
C VAL A 166 -3.65 -10.23 -7.41
N LEU A 167 -2.69 -10.96 -7.99
CA LEU A 167 -2.62 -11.15 -9.44
C LEU A 167 -3.88 -11.82 -9.98
N ALA A 168 -4.35 -12.89 -9.35
CA ALA A 168 -5.57 -13.59 -9.77
C ALA A 168 -6.82 -12.69 -9.66
N SER A 169 -6.98 -11.96 -8.56
CA SER A 169 -8.13 -11.09 -8.33
C SER A 169 -8.15 -9.92 -9.32
N SER A 170 -7.05 -9.17 -9.43
CA SER A 170 -6.97 -8.03 -10.33
C SER A 170 -6.91 -8.44 -11.79
N GLY A 171 -6.23 -9.53 -12.12
CA GLY A 171 -6.17 -10.09 -13.48
C GLY A 171 -7.53 -10.52 -14.00
N SER A 172 -8.39 -11.07 -13.12
CA SER A 172 -9.76 -11.49 -13.47
C SER A 172 -10.73 -10.35 -13.81
N GLY A 173 -10.32 -9.09 -13.61
CA GLY A 173 -11.17 -7.93 -13.85
C GLY A 173 -12.13 -7.61 -12.70
N ALA A 174 -11.87 -8.14 -11.50
CA ALA A 174 -12.68 -7.84 -10.32
C ALA A 174 -12.62 -6.33 -10.00
N PRO A 175 -13.78 -5.65 -9.84
CA PRO A 175 -13.80 -4.25 -9.48
C PRO A 175 -13.23 -4.07 -8.07
N GLY A 176 -12.05 -3.46 -7.97
CA GLY A 176 -11.34 -3.28 -6.70
C GLY A 176 -10.12 -2.39 -6.83
N GLY A 177 -9.71 -1.78 -5.72
CA GLY A 177 -8.51 -0.95 -5.66
C GLY A 177 -7.23 -1.78 -5.46
N VAL A 178 -6.18 -1.46 -6.20
CA VAL A 178 -4.85 -2.10 -6.07
C VAL A 178 -3.99 -1.50 -4.95
N PHE A 179 -4.51 -0.49 -4.26
CA PHE A 179 -3.80 0.32 -3.29
C PHE A 179 -3.40 -0.47 -2.03
N THR A 180 -4.35 -1.10 -1.33
CA THR A 180 -4.04 -1.89 -0.12
C THR A 180 -3.16 -3.11 -0.42
N PRO A 181 -3.38 -3.85 -1.53
CA PRO A 181 -2.43 -4.86 -2.00
C PRO A 181 -1.00 -4.33 -2.17
N THR A 182 -0.85 -3.14 -2.76
CA THR A 182 0.46 -2.49 -2.97
C THR A 182 1.13 -2.19 -1.63
N LEU A 183 0.37 -1.70 -0.64
CA LEU A 183 0.89 -1.49 0.71
C LEU A 183 1.37 -2.79 1.37
N PHE A 184 0.60 -3.87 1.27
CA PHE A 184 1.01 -5.16 1.82
C PHE A 184 2.27 -5.71 1.15
N VAL A 185 2.36 -5.64 -0.18
CA VAL A 185 3.54 -6.07 -0.95
C VAL A 185 4.77 -5.26 -0.53
N GLY A 186 4.63 -3.94 -0.38
CA GLY A 186 5.69 -3.07 0.11
C GLY A 186 6.14 -3.40 1.54
N LEU A 187 5.19 -3.62 2.46
CA LEU A 187 5.47 -4.04 3.84
C LEU A 187 6.28 -5.34 3.86
N ALA A 188 5.77 -6.36 3.19
CA ALA A 188 6.36 -7.69 3.18
C ALA A 188 7.74 -7.68 2.53
N MET A 189 7.93 -6.95 1.42
CA MET A 189 9.23 -6.76 0.80
C MET A 189 10.22 -6.07 1.77
N GLY A 190 9.81 -5.00 2.45
CA GLY A 190 10.63 -4.32 3.44
C GLY A 190 11.01 -5.21 4.61
N MET A 191 10.05 -5.93 5.20
CA MET A 191 10.30 -6.86 6.31
C MET A 191 11.16 -8.07 5.90
N LEU A 192 11.02 -8.57 4.67
CA LEU A 192 11.92 -9.61 4.13
C LEU A 192 13.34 -9.07 3.95
N PHE A 193 13.48 -7.86 3.43
CA PHE A 193 14.78 -7.19 3.35
C PHE A 193 15.40 -7.00 4.74
N ALA A 194 14.61 -6.59 5.72
CA ALA A 194 15.04 -6.49 7.11
C ALA A 194 15.48 -7.85 7.66
N SER A 195 14.73 -8.92 7.40
CA SER A 195 15.05 -10.29 7.81
C SER A 195 16.38 -10.77 7.24
N VAL A 196 16.66 -10.45 5.97
CA VAL A 196 17.94 -10.77 5.31
C VAL A 196 19.08 -9.91 5.87
N SER A 197 18.86 -8.61 6.09
CA SER A 197 19.85 -7.74 6.72
C SER A 197 20.16 -8.14 8.16
N GLY A 198 19.18 -8.72 8.86
CA GLY A 198 19.29 -9.27 10.22
C GLY A 198 20.26 -10.46 10.33
N LEU A 199 20.63 -11.09 9.21
CA LEU A 199 21.69 -12.11 9.18
C LEU A 199 23.09 -11.49 9.32
N TRP A 200 23.24 -10.22 8.94
CA TRP A 200 24.52 -9.50 8.91
C TRP A 200 24.63 -8.46 10.04
N LEU A 201 23.49 -7.98 10.54
CA LEU A 201 23.39 -7.04 11.65
C LEU A 201 22.43 -7.60 12.70
N PRO A 202 22.71 -7.48 14.01
CA PRO A 202 21.73 -7.82 15.04
C PRO A 202 20.49 -6.95 14.85
N GLY A 203 19.43 -7.53 14.29
CA GLY A 203 18.19 -6.85 13.98
C GLY A 203 17.19 -7.02 15.11
N ASN A 204 16.81 -5.93 15.77
CA ASN A 204 15.65 -5.91 16.66
C ASN A 204 14.36 -5.99 15.82
N GLU A 205 13.29 -6.55 16.39
CA GLU A 205 11.94 -6.57 15.76
C GLU A 205 11.49 -5.16 15.33
N GLU A 206 11.93 -4.15 16.07
CA GLU A 206 11.72 -2.74 15.77
C GLU A 206 12.29 -2.28 14.43
N MET A 207 13.48 -2.76 14.06
CA MET A 207 14.08 -2.49 12.76
C MET A 207 13.21 -3.08 11.64
N ALA A 208 12.69 -4.29 11.83
CA ALA A 208 11.81 -4.92 10.85
C ALA A 208 10.51 -4.14 10.65
N MET A 209 9.93 -3.60 11.73
CA MET A 209 8.76 -2.72 11.65
C MET A 209 9.07 -1.41 10.90
N MET A 210 10.18 -0.74 11.23
CA MET A 210 10.59 0.51 10.59
C MET A 210 10.88 0.33 9.10
N ILE A 211 11.62 -0.71 8.73
CA ILE A 211 11.93 -1.02 7.33
C ILE A 211 10.67 -1.53 6.60
N GLY A 212 9.78 -2.24 7.28
CA GLY A 212 8.45 -2.58 6.76
C GLY A 212 7.63 -1.34 6.39
N LEU A 213 7.51 -0.37 7.30
CA LEU A 213 6.85 0.91 7.02
C LEU A 213 7.50 1.67 5.86
N THR A 214 8.83 1.65 5.83
CA THR A 214 9.60 2.23 4.74
C THR A 214 9.29 1.56 3.41
N GLY A 215 9.22 0.23 3.39
CA GLY A 215 8.82 -0.58 2.23
C GLY A 215 7.40 -0.24 1.76
N MET A 216 6.43 -0.06 2.66
CA MET A 216 5.08 0.38 2.30
C MET A 216 5.10 1.72 1.55
N ALA A 217 5.78 2.73 2.09
CA ALA A 217 5.84 4.06 1.51
C ALA A 217 6.56 4.04 0.16
N ALA A 218 7.74 3.41 0.13
CA ALA A 218 8.62 3.37 -1.04
C ALA A 218 8.00 2.59 -2.20
N PHE A 219 7.34 1.46 -1.92
CA PHE A 219 6.71 0.65 -2.96
C PHE A 219 5.48 1.33 -3.55
N LEU A 220 4.70 2.03 -2.72
CA LEU A 220 3.62 2.88 -3.21
C LEU A 220 4.16 4.03 -4.07
N ALA A 221 5.24 4.70 -3.64
CA ALA A 221 5.86 5.76 -4.42
C ALA A 221 6.40 5.25 -5.77
N ALA A 222 7.01 4.06 -5.78
CA ALA A 222 7.51 3.42 -6.99
C ALA A 222 6.39 3.12 -7.99
N THR A 223 5.25 2.63 -7.52
CA THR A 223 4.14 2.20 -8.39
C THR A 223 3.23 3.34 -8.84
N THR A 224 3.03 4.32 -7.98
CA THR A 224 2.16 5.49 -8.26
C THR A 224 2.90 6.67 -8.86
N HIS A 225 4.23 6.68 -8.77
CA HIS A 225 5.07 7.83 -9.10
C HIS A 225 4.75 9.09 -8.28
N ALA A 226 4.13 8.96 -7.10
CA ALA A 226 3.72 10.07 -6.25
C ALA A 226 4.42 9.99 -4.87
N PRO A 227 5.70 10.40 -4.77
CA PRO A 227 6.49 10.25 -3.55
C PRO A 227 5.97 11.07 -2.37
N ILE A 228 5.49 12.30 -2.57
CA ILE A 228 5.06 13.18 -1.47
C ILE A 228 3.77 12.61 -0.85
N MET A 229 2.81 12.26 -1.69
CA MET A 229 1.58 11.57 -1.28
C MET A 229 1.91 10.29 -0.53
N SER A 230 2.75 9.42 -1.09
CA SER A 230 3.06 8.12 -0.49
C SER A 230 3.68 8.23 0.90
N THR A 231 4.62 9.16 1.08
CA THR A 231 5.26 9.43 2.38
C THR A 231 4.24 9.92 3.40
N LEU A 232 3.47 10.96 3.07
CA LEU A 232 2.52 11.54 4.01
C LEU A 232 1.39 10.57 4.36
N MET A 233 1.02 9.71 3.42
CA MET A 233 0.04 8.67 3.65
C MET A 233 0.47 7.67 4.70
N ILE A 234 1.70 7.16 4.63
CA ILE A 234 2.20 6.24 5.65
C ILE A 234 2.34 6.94 7.01
N CYS A 235 2.80 8.21 7.03
CA CYS A 235 2.84 8.98 8.27
C CYS A 235 1.45 9.20 8.89
N GLU A 236 0.43 9.55 8.10
CA GLU A 236 -0.95 9.72 8.58
C GLU A 236 -1.58 8.40 9.01
N MET A 237 -1.33 7.31 8.27
CA MET A 237 -1.88 5.99 8.61
C MET A 237 -1.27 5.43 9.90
N THR A 238 0.01 5.72 10.19
CA THR A 238 0.75 5.12 11.33
C THR A 238 0.94 6.06 12.52
N GLY A 239 0.77 7.37 12.32
CA GLY A 239 1.10 8.41 13.30
C GLY A 239 2.60 8.69 13.45
N GLN A 240 3.48 8.03 12.69
CA GLN A 240 4.94 8.10 12.87
C GLN A 240 5.58 9.19 12.00
N TYR A 241 5.37 10.46 12.37
CA TYR A 241 5.93 11.61 11.64
C TYR A 241 7.44 11.79 11.81
N ALA A 242 8.06 11.18 12.82
CA ALA A 242 9.51 11.24 13.01
C ALA A 242 10.30 10.59 11.85
N LEU A 243 9.70 9.62 11.16
CA LEU A 243 10.30 8.95 10.00
C LEU A 243 10.17 9.76 8.71
N LEU A 244 9.40 10.86 8.71
CA LEU A 244 9.05 11.61 7.50
C LEU A 244 10.27 12.00 6.64
N PRO A 245 11.37 12.55 7.19
CA PRO A 245 12.53 12.90 6.38
C PRO A 245 13.15 11.70 5.65
N GLY A 246 13.31 10.58 6.36
CA GLY A 246 13.86 9.35 5.79
C GLY A 246 12.94 8.71 4.75
N LEU A 247 11.63 8.68 5.04
CA LEU A 247 10.62 8.18 4.11
C LEU A 247 10.57 9.02 2.84
N LEU A 248 10.64 10.35 2.94
CA LEU A 248 10.58 11.24 1.79
C LEU A 248 11.73 10.99 0.81
N ILE A 249 12.97 10.96 1.32
CA ILE A 249 14.15 10.70 0.47
C ILE A 249 14.04 9.31 -0.17
N THR A 250 13.64 8.30 0.62
CA THR A 250 13.47 6.93 0.14
C THR A 250 12.40 6.83 -0.96
N CYS A 251 11.24 7.45 -0.77
CA CYS A 251 10.15 7.50 -1.75
C CYS A 251 10.56 8.21 -3.03
N VAL A 252 11.32 9.31 -2.93
CA VAL A 252 11.84 10.03 -4.11
C VAL A 252 12.78 9.14 -4.90
N VAL A 253 13.73 8.47 -4.24
CA VAL A 253 14.67 7.54 -4.89
C VAL A 253 13.91 6.39 -5.56
N ALA A 254 12.96 5.78 -4.85
CA ALA A 254 12.14 4.68 -5.38
C ALA A 254 11.30 5.11 -6.60
N SER A 255 10.67 6.29 -6.53
CA SER A 255 9.87 6.85 -7.63
C SER A 255 10.72 7.19 -8.85
N VAL A 256 11.86 7.85 -8.65
CA VAL A 256 12.79 8.20 -9.74
C VAL A 256 13.32 6.95 -10.42
N LEU A 257 13.78 5.95 -9.65
CA LEU A 257 14.27 4.69 -10.21
C LEU A 257 13.15 3.95 -10.96
N SER A 258 11.96 3.86 -10.38
CA SER A 258 10.82 3.23 -11.05
C SER A 258 10.49 3.93 -12.38
N ARG A 259 10.51 5.27 -12.42
CA ARG A 259 10.26 6.06 -13.65
C ARG A 259 11.30 5.84 -14.74
N THR A 260 12.56 5.55 -14.39
CA THR A 260 13.60 5.26 -15.39
C THR A 260 13.41 3.89 -16.04
N LEU A 261 12.92 2.90 -15.27
CA LEU A 261 12.63 1.55 -15.76
C LEU A 261 11.29 1.46 -16.50
N ARG A 262 10.26 2.16 -16.01
CA ARG A 262 8.92 2.17 -16.59
C ARG A 262 8.32 3.57 -16.46
N ARG A 263 7.99 4.21 -17.59
CA ARG A 263 7.51 5.60 -17.61
C ARG A 263 6.06 5.77 -17.18
N ASP A 264 5.25 4.71 -17.28
CA ASP A 264 3.81 4.74 -16.99
C ASP A 264 3.51 4.29 -15.55
N SER A 265 2.74 5.10 -14.81
CA SER A 265 2.21 4.73 -13.49
C SER A 265 0.98 3.83 -13.62
N ILE A 266 0.70 3.04 -12.56
CA ILE A 266 -0.50 2.17 -12.47
C ILE A 266 -1.79 2.91 -12.86
N TYR A 267 -1.91 4.16 -12.43
CA TYR A 267 -3.13 4.94 -12.59
C TYR A 267 -3.23 5.66 -13.95
N ARG A 268 -2.12 5.96 -14.63
CA ARG A 268 -2.16 6.61 -15.95
C ARG A 268 -2.71 5.71 -17.05
N HIS A 269 -2.51 4.39 -16.97
CA HIS A 269 -3.07 3.46 -17.95
C HIS A 269 -4.61 3.46 -17.96
N HIS A 270 -5.27 3.59 -16.80
CA HIS A 270 -6.74 3.57 -16.72
C HIS A 270 -7.41 4.85 -17.23
N VAL A 271 -6.71 5.99 -17.23
CA VAL A 271 -7.25 7.25 -17.73
C VAL A 271 -7.15 7.34 -19.25
N ALA A 272 -6.13 6.71 -19.86
CA ALA A 272 -5.91 6.75 -21.30
C ALA A 272 -6.85 5.84 -22.11
N GLU A 273 -7.47 4.81 -21.50
CA GLU A 273 -8.43 3.93 -22.17
C GLU A 273 -9.88 4.46 -22.18
N HIS A 274 -10.13 5.60 -21.53
CA HIS A 274 -11.48 6.19 -21.39
C HIS A 274 -11.58 7.64 -21.91
N VAL A 275 -10.64 8.07 -22.75
CA VAL A 275 -10.71 9.32 -23.55
C VAL A 275 -10.68 8.94 -25.03
#